data_AF-A0A3V2VZU4-F1
#
_entry.id   AF-A0A3V2VZU4-F1
#
_cell.length_a   1.000
_cell.length_b   1.000
_cell.length_c   1.000
_cell.angle_alpha   90.00
_cell.angle_beta   90.00
_cell.angle_gamma   90.00
#
_symmetry.space_group_name_H-M   'P 1'
#
loop_
_entity.id
_entity.type
_entity.pdbx_description
1 polymer ?
#
loop_
_entity_poly.entity_id
_entity_poly.type
_entity_poly.pdbx_seq_one_letter_code
_entity_poly.pdbx_strand_id
1 'polypeptide(L)'
;MQQLLFLLRQPSLMLLMGLTGGFWSGISQAGSNLDINLTASIVNSTCKLSLENGGEVYLPNVTRAWFYNNDGSSKYAPTDEAGGTPFNVRLEDCADNSSIKQLMFSFTPQSGFWSNQNQVFKNDATTGAAQNVGIVIFSADYKTNVLNSDGSSNVVYDVSGKSSSLYLTDYQFYARYQNTGAVVSGVVTSNVLVDVSYE
;
A
#
# COMPACT_ATOMS: atom_id res chain seq x y z
N MET A 1 -70.71 46.41 1.58
CA MET A 1 -70.77 47.57 2.49
C MET A 1 -69.34 47.91 2.86
N GLN A 2 -68.72 48.94 2.27
CA GLN A 2 -68.81 50.38 2.59
C GLN A 2 -67.97 50.80 3.82
N GLN A 3 -66.96 51.64 3.57
CA GLN A 3 -66.47 52.74 4.45
C GLN A 3 -65.83 52.30 5.80
N LEU A 4 -65.09 53.07 6.61
CA LEU A 4 -64.42 54.41 6.60
C LEU A 4 -63.24 54.31 7.63
N LEU A 5 -62.26 55.22 7.84
CA LEU A 5 -61.83 56.53 7.31
C LEU A 5 -60.29 56.68 7.48
N PHE A 6 -59.71 57.74 6.93
CA PHE A 6 -58.44 58.36 7.33
C PHE A 6 -58.35 58.72 8.83
N LEU A 7 -57.13 58.93 9.37
CA LEU A 7 -56.67 60.25 9.87
C LEU A 7 -55.16 60.28 10.23
N LEU A 8 -54.43 61.10 9.46
CA LEU A 8 -53.38 62.07 9.84
C LEU A 8 -52.40 61.80 11.00
N ARG A 9 -51.08 61.93 10.73
CA ARG A 9 -50.23 63.10 11.12
C ARG A 9 -48.74 62.92 10.71
N GLN A 10 -48.28 63.71 9.75
CA GLN A 10 -46.86 64.04 9.46
C GLN A 10 -46.53 65.43 10.09
N PRO A 11 -45.28 65.96 10.19
CA PRO A 11 -44.11 65.86 9.26
C PRO A 11 -42.79 65.34 9.90
N SER A 12 -41.96 64.58 9.19
CA SER A 12 -40.88 64.99 8.24
C SER A 12 -39.59 65.50 8.91
N LEU A 13 -38.51 64.69 8.82
CA LEU A 13 -37.13 65.15 9.04
C LEU A 13 -36.26 64.84 7.81
N MET A 14 -35.37 65.79 7.54
CA MET A 14 -34.56 66.03 6.35
C MET A 14 -33.88 64.85 5.62
N LEU A 15 -33.79 65.04 4.31
CA LEU A 15 -33.00 64.32 3.31
C LEU A 15 -31.54 64.78 3.32
N LEU A 16 -30.58 63.87 3.08
CA LEU A 16 -29.25 64.24 2.57
C LEU A 16 -28.66 63.08 1.73
N MET A 17 -28.74 63.22 0.40
CA MET A 17 -27.96 62.41 -0.54
C MET A 17 -26.61 63.10 -0.78
N GLY A 18 -25.51 62.34 -0.72
CA GLY A 18 -24.21 62.79 -1.22
C GLY A 18 -23.99 62.36 -2.67
N LEU A 19 -23.08 63.03 -3.38
CA LEU A 19 -22.38 62.52 -4.59
C LEU A 19 -21.35 63.54 -5.13
N THR A 20 -20.08 63.39 -4.72
CA THR A 20 -18.86 63.68 -5.49
C THR A 20 -17.77 62.78 -4.89
N GLY A 21 -16.80 62.19 -5.62
CA GLY A 21 -16.43 62.36 -7.02
C GLY A 21 -14.91 62.43 -7.11
N GLY A 22 -14.21 61.29 -7.14
CA GLY A 22 -12.75 61.23 -7.11
C GLY A 22 -12.21 59.84 -7.39
N PHE A 23 -11.73 59.63 -8.62
CA PHE A 23 -11.26 58.33 -9.09
C PHE A 23 -9.81 58.08 -8.63
N TRP A 24 -9.58 57.02 -7.85
CA TRP A 24 -8.29 56.35 -7.80
C TRP A 24 -8.45 54.90 -8.25
N SER A 25 -7.88 54.62 -9.43
CA SER A 25 -7.79 53.29 -10.02
C SER A 25 -6.95 52.40 -9.11
N GLY A 26 -7.57 51.37 -8.52
CA GLY A 26 -6.82 50.36 -7.76
C GLY A 26 -5.94 49.54 -8.68
N ILE A 27 -4.62 49.79 -8.67
CA ILE A 27 -3.64 48.94 -9.36
C ILE A 27 -3.24 47.80 -8.41
N SER A 28 -4.09 46.78 -8.31
CA SER A 28 -3.74 45.51 -7.67
C SER A 28 -2.99 44.64 -8.67
N GLN A 29 -1.66 44.74 -8.71
CA GLN A 29 -0.84 43.83 -9.52
C GLN A 29 -0.73 42.46 -8.83
N ALA A 30 -1.63 41.54 -9.16
CA ALA A 30 -1.49 40.12 -8.84
C ALA A 30 -0.45 39.47 -9.78
N GLY A 31 0.81 39.88 -9.63
CA GLY A 31 1.93 39.47 -10.48
C GLY A 31 2.68 38.25 -9.95
N SER A 32 2.13 37.06 -10.17
CA SER A 32 2.93 35.82 -10.20
C SER A 32 2.22 34.75 -11.03
N ASN A 33 2.76 34.42 -12.20
CA ASN A 33 2.45 33.14 -12.83
C ASN A 33 2.93 32.03 -11.88
N LEU A 34 2.00 31.28 -11.31
CA LEU A 34 2.30 30.07 -10.57
C LEU A 34 2.26 28.92 -11.57
N ASP A 35 3.44 28.44 -12.00
CA ASP A 35 3.54 27.22 -12.81
C ASP A 35 3.24 26.00 -11.93
N ILE A 36 1.98 25.58 -11.91
CA ILE A 36 1.54 24.41 -11.15
C ILE A 36 1.76 23.15 -12.00
N ASN A 37 2.89 22.47 -11.80
CA ASN A 37 3.11 21.13 -12.35
C ASN A 37 2.36 20.08 -11.52
N LEU A 38 1.07 19.87 -11.84
CA LEU A 38 0.30 18.73 -11.33
C LEU A 38 0.64 17.47 -12.13
N THR A 39 1.62 16.70 -11.67
CA THR A 39 1.83 15.33 -12.15
C THR A 39 1.00 14.36 -11.33
N ALA A 40 -0.13 13.91 -11.88
CA ALA A 40 -0.98 12.89 -11.28
C ALA A 40 -0.91 11.60 -12.10
N SER A 41 -0.51 10.50 -11.47
CA SER A 41 -0.64 9.15 -12.04
C SER A 41 -1.99 8.56 -11.61
N ILE A 42 -2.92 8.45 -12.56
CA ILE A 42 -4.17 7.70 -12.34
C ILE A 42 -3.85 6.23 -12.61
N VAL A 43 -3.65 5.45 -11.56
CA VAL A 43 -3.61 3.98 -11.63
C VAL A 43 -5.03 3.43 -11.57
N ASN A 44 -5.39 2.53 -12.48
CA ASN A 44 -6.74 1.97 -12.58
C ASN A 44 -6.98 0.79 -11.61
N SER A 45 -5.98 0.42 -10.80
CA SER A 45 -5.99 -0.76 -9.93
C SER A 45 -6.86 -0.55 -8.70
N THR A 46 -8.11 -0.99 -8.81
CA THR A 46 -9.19 -0.81 -7.82
C THR A 46 -9.58 -2.11 -7.11
N CYS A 47 -8.74 -3.14 -7.15
CA CYS A 47 -9.06 -4.41 -6.52
C CYS A 47 -9.06 -4.32 -4.99
N LYS A 48 -10.08 -4.92 -4.38
CA LYS A 48 -10.20 -5.05 -2.93
C LYS A 48 -9.46 -6.31 -2.46
N LEU A 49 -8.44 -6.12 -1.65
CA LEU A 49 -7.72 -7.19 -0.97
C LEU A 49 -8.19 -7.36 0.48
N SER A 50 -8.15 -8.58 0.98
CA SER A 50 -8.11 -8.87 2.41
C SER A 50 -7.05 -9.93 2.73
N LEU A 51 -6.57 -9.92 3.97
CA LEU A 51 -5.63 -10.92 4.48
C LEU A 51 -6.23 -11.60 5.72
N GLU A 52 -5.96 -12.89 5.86
CA GLU A 52 -6.32 -13.64 7.06
C GLU A 52 -5.67 -13.01 8.31
N ASN A 53 -6.36 -13.10 9.45
CA ASN A 53 -5.93 -12.51 10.73
C ASN A 53 -5.54 -11.02 10.65
N GLY A 54 -6.12 -10.25 9.72
CA GLY A 54 -5.80 -8.83 9.53
C GLY A 54 -4.40 -8.57 8.94
N GLY A 55 -3.76 -9.60 8.35
CA GLY A 55 -2.40 -9.54 7.81
C GLY A 55 -1.31 -10.05 8.77
N GLU A 56 -1.66 -10.50 9.98
CA GLU A 56 -0.69 -11.05 10.93
C GLU A 56 -0.37 -12.54 10.63
N VAL A 57 0.87 -12.80 10.22
CA VAL A 57 1.38 -14.16 9.93
C VAL A 57 2.37 -14.59 11.01
N TYR A 58 1.94 -15.52 11.87
CA TYR A 58 2.73 -16.01 13.00
C TYR A 58 3.60 -17.21 12.61
N LEU A 59 4.92 -16.99 12.50
CA LEU A 59 5.89 -18.07 12.28
C LEU A 59 6.17 -18.85 13.58
N PRO A 60 6.44 -20.17 13.51
CA PRO A 60 6.77 -20.98 14.68
C PRO A 60 8.17 -20.63 15.22
N ASN A 61 8.33 -20.64 16.54
CA ASN A 61 9.64 -20.45 17.17
C ASN A 61 10.64 -21.54 16.73
N VAL A 62 11.81 -21.13 16.24
CA VAL A 62 12.91 -22.03 15.84
C VAL A 62 14.16 -21.81 16.67
N THR A 63 14.98 -22.85 16.83
CA THR A 63 16.30 -22.72 17.48
C THR A 63 17.33 -22.18 16.50
N ARG A 64 18.44 -21.61 17.01
CA ARG A 64 19.56 -21.14 16.17
C ARG A 64 20.10 -22.22 15.23
N ALA A 65 20.08 -23.49 15.65
CA ALA A 65 20.56 -24.61 14.86
C ALA A 65 19.71 -24.90 13.61
N TRP A 66 18.43 -24.50 13.59
CA TRP A 66 17.54 -24.73 12.44
C TRP A 66 18.02 -24.04 11.14
N PHE A 67 18.76 -22.94 11.26
CA PHE A 67 19.29 -22.16 10.14
C PHE A 67 20.50 -22.79 9.43
N TYR A 68 21.09 -23.84 10.00
CA TYR A 68 22.37 -24.39 9.53
C TYR A 68 22.31 -25.89 9.30
N ASN A 69 23.20 -26.37 8.42
CA ASN A 69 23.54 -27.78 8.31
C ASN A 69 24.52 -28.18 9.44
N ASN A 70 24.77 -29.48 9.59
CA ASN A 70 25.67 -30.01 10.62
C ASN A 70 27.14 -29.54 10.48
N ASP A 71 27.55 -29.08 9.30
CA ASP A 71 28.87 -28.51 9.01
C ASP A 71 28.96 -27.00 9.30
N GLY A 72 27.86 -26.37 9.72
CA GLY A 72 27.76 -24.92 9.98
C GLY A 72 27.46 -24.06 8.75
N SER A 73 27.31 -24.64 7.55
CA SER A 73 26.83 -23.91 6.36
C SER A 73 25.37 -23.50 6.51
N SER A 74 24.95 -22.41 5.85
CA SER A 74 23.54 -22.01 5.78
C SER A 74 22.70 -23.13 5.18
N LYS A 75 21.58 -23.46 5.82
CA LYS A 75 20.71 -24.57 5.39
C LYS A 75 20.01 -24.32 4.06
N TYR A 76 19.60 -23.07 3.82
CA TYR A 76 18.86 -22.64 2.64
C TYR A 76 19.34 -21.25 2.19
N ALA A 77 19.38 -21.03 0.88
CA ALA A 77 19.47 -19.71 0.27
C ALA A 77 18.08 -19.01 0.25
N PRO A 78 18.03 -17.69 0.00
CA PRO A 78 16.76 -16.96 -0.14
C PRO A 78 15.87 -17.42 -1.30
N THR A 79 16.44 -18.13 -2.28
CA THR A 79 15.75 -18.71 -3.45
C THR A 79 15.33 -20.16 -3.25
N ASP A 80 15.79 -20.82 -2.18
CA ASP A 80 15.55 -22.24 -1.98
C ASP A 80 14.16 -22.46 -1.39
N GLU A 81 13.31 -23.08 -2.21
CA GLU A 81 11.96 -23.48 -1.81
C GLU A 81 12.03 -24.66 -0.84
N ALA A 82 11.52 -24.43 0.37
CA ALA A 82 11.58 -25.40 1.47
C ALA A 82 10.33 -25.28 2.37
N GLY A 83 9.20 -24.85 1.81
CA GLY A 83 8.00 -24.48 2.54
C GLY A 83 8.17 -23.32 3.52
N GLY A 84 7.21 -23.20 4.43
CA GLY A 84 7.14 -22.16 5.44
C GLY A 84 5.78 -22.17 6.16
N THR A 85 5.47 -21.12 6.91
CA THR A 85 4.11 -20.88 7.40
C THR A 85 3.25 -20.36 6.25
N PRO A 86 2.18 -21.05 5.84
CA PRO A 86 1.28 -20.57 4.80
C PRO A 86 0.43 -19.40 5.28
N PHE A 87 0.05 -18.52 4.35
CA PHE A 87 -0.96 -17.49 4.54
C PHE A 87 -1.66 -17.18 3.20
N ASN A 88 -2.90 -16.71 3.26
CA ASN A 88 -3.68 -16.38 2.07
C ASN A 88 -3.84 -14.86 1.93
N VAL A 89 -3.70 -14.38 0.69
CA VAL A 89 -4.12 -13.04 0.27
C VAL A 89 -5.39 -13.23 -0.56
N ARG A 90 -6.53 -12.81 -0.03
CA ARG A 90 -7.83 -12.90 -0.71
C ARG A 90 -7.99 -11.70 -1.64
N LEU A 91 -8.28 -11.99 -2.91
CA LEU A 91 -8.83 -11.02 -3.84
C LEU A 91 -10.37 -11.08 -3.77
N GLU A 92 -11.00 -10.00 -3.30
CA GLU A 92 -12.46 -9.99 -3.05
C GLU A 92 -13.28 -9.44 -4.22
N ASP A 93 -12.81 -8.36 -4.83
CA ASP A 93 -13.49 -7.65 -5.93
C ASP A 93 -12.47 -6.82 -6.74
N CYS A 94 -12.81 -6.43 -7.96
CA CYS A 94 -12.07 -5.51 -8.83
C CYS A 94 -13.07 -4.71 -9.68
N ALA A 95 -12.88 -3.40 -9.90
CA ALA A 95 -13.95 -2.62 -10.53
C ALA A 95 -14.26 -3.01 -11.99
N ASP A 96 -13.26 -3.44 -12.76
CA ASP A 96 -13.43 -3.91 -14.15
C ASP A 96 -13.37 -5.44 -14.25
N ASN A 97 -14.50 -6.09 -13.93
CA ASN A 97 -14.58 -7.55 -13.80
C ASN A 97 -14.69 -8.35 -15.13
N SER A 98 -14.61 -7.72 -16.31
CA SER A 98 -14.98 -8.34 -17.59
C SER A 98 -13.85 -8.59 -18.60
N SER A 99 -12.61 -8.19 -18.30
CA SER A 99 -11.49 -8.34 -19.25
C SER A 99 -10.10 -8.59 -18.65
N ILE A 100 -9.98 -8.75 -17.32
CA ILE A 100 -8.67 -8.98 -16.67
C ILE A 100 -8.04 -10.28 -17.21
N LYS A 101 -6.79 -10.18 -17.62
CA LYS A 101 -5.94 -11.30 -18.08
C LYS A 101 -4.81 -11.58 -17.10
N GLN A 102 -4.31 -10.57 -16.40
CA GLN A 102 -3.21 -10.71 -15.45
C GLN A 102 -3.53 -10.03 -14.13
N LEU A 103 -3.17 -10.71 -13.04
CA LEU A 103 -3.09 -10.13 -11.70
C LEU A 103 -1.62 -10.08 -11.30
N MET A 104 -1.17 -8.90 -10.88
CA MET A 104 0.23 -8.59 -10.61
C MET A 104 0.38 -8.25 -9.13
N PHE A 105 0.71 -9.24 -8.31
CA PHE A 105 0.94 -9.05 -6.88
C PHE A 105 2.34 -8.52 -6.63
N SER A 106 2.46 -7.44 -5.86
CA SER A 106 3.74 -6.88 -5.44
C SER A 106 3.87 -6.86 -3.91
N PHE A 107 5.07 -7.17 -3.43
CA PHE A 107 5.43 -7.23 -2.02
C PHE A 107 6.58 -6.25 -1.77
N THR A 108 6.30 -5.16 -1.04
CA THR A 108 7.26 -4.08 -0.80
C THR A 108 7.66 -4.03 0.69
N PRO A 109 8.95 -4.16 1.05
CA PRO A 109 9.39 -3.97 2.44
C PRO A 109 9.23 -2.52 2.88
N GLN A 110 8.61 -2.28 4.04
CA GLN A 110 8.46 -0.92 4.57
C GLN A 110 9.78 -0.29 5.06
N SER A 111 10.79 -1.12 5.37
CA SER A 111 12.13 -0.70 5.83
C SER A 111 13.23 -0.89 4.79
N GLY A 112 12.88 -1.24 3.54
CA GLY A 112 13.83 -1.53 2.46
C GLY A 112 14.72 -2.75 2.70
N PHE A 113 15.79 -2.89 1.92
CA PHE A 113 16.68 -4.06 1.94
C PHE A 113 18.01 -3.82 2.66
N TRP A 114 18.68 -4.90 3.11
CA TRP A 114 20.11 -4.82 3.45
C TRP A 114 20.93 -4.89 2.17
N SER A 115 22.14 -4.33 2.18
CA SER A 115 23.04 -4.38 1.03
C SER A 115 23.27 -5.83 0.57
N ASN A 116 23.02 -6.09 -0.71
CA ASN A 116 23.13 -7.41 -1.36
C ASN A 116 22.21 -8.50 -0.78
N GLN A 117 21.11 -8.13 -0.11
CA GLN A 117 20.10 -9.07 0.42
C GLN A 117 18.68 -8.65 -0.02
N ASN A 118 18.55 -8.28 -1.30
CA ASN A 118 17.31 -7.71 -1.85
C ASN A 118 16.16 -8.73 -1.94
N GLN A 119 16.42 -10.01 -1.69
CA GLN A 119 15.42 -11.09 -1.68
C GLN A 119 14.97 -11.48 -0.27
N VAL A 120 15.37 -10.72 0.76
CA VAL A 120 15.02 -10.98 2.17
C VAL A 120 14.40 -9.73 2.78
N PHE A 121 13.15 -9.84 3.22
CA PHE A 121 12.48 -8.82 4.00
C PHE A 121 13.16 -8.66 5.37
N LYS A 122 13.36 -7.41 5.80
CA LYS A 122 14.12 -7.11 7.01
C LYS A 122 13.43 -7.57 8.29
N ASN A 123 14.26 -7.73 9.32
CA ASN A 123 13.77 -7.66 10.69
C ASN A 123 13.64 -6.20 11.12
N ASP A 124 12.40 -5.78 11.37
CA ASP A 124 11.99 -4.45 11.82
C ASP A 124 11.76 -4.39 13.35
N ALA A 125 11.95 -5.51 14.06
CA ALA A 125 11.85 -5.52 15.51
C ALA A 125 12.85 -4.53 16.12
N THR A 126 12.38 -3.66 17.00
CA THR A 126 13.22 -2.64 17.66
C THR A 126 13.74 -3.11 19.02
N THR A 127 12.96 -3.91 19.75
CA THR A 127 13.29 -4.41 21.08
C THR A 127 13.66 -5.89 21.01
N GLY A 128 14.83 -6.25 21.54
CA GLY A 128 15.28 -7.66 21.60
C GLY A 128 15.46 -8.33 20.24
N ALA A 129 15.75 -7.57 19.19
CA ALA A 129 15.76 -8.02 17.80
C ALA A 129 16.81 -9.11 17.52
N ALA A 130 16.43 -10.13 16.76
CA ALA A 130 17.37 -11.07 16.17
C ALA A 130 18.26 -10.36 15.13
N GLN A 131 19.55 -10.72 15.10
CA GLN A 131 20.50 -10.18 14.13
C GLN A 131 20.79 -11.22 13.04
N ASN A 132 21.04 -10.75 11.82
CA ASN A 132 21.32 -11.57 10.65
C ASN A 132 20.21 -12.60 10.32
N VAL A 133 18.96 -12.26 10.65
CA VAL A 133 17.74 -12.99 10.30
C VAL A 133 16.74 -12.01 9.70
N GLY A 134 16.10 -12.41 8.61
CA GLY A 134 14.92 -11.76 8.04
C GLY A 134 13.90 -12.81 7.61
N ILE A 135 12.96 -12.41 6.77
CA ILE A 135 11.88 -13.25 6.24
C ILE A 135 12.02 -13.36 4.71
N VAL A 136 11.73 -14.53 4.17
CA VAL A 136 11.49 -14.76 2.75
C VAL A 136 10.03 -15.16 2.56
N ILE A 137 9.40 -14.67 1.50
CA ILE A 137 8.03 -15.00 1.11
C ILE A 137 8.09 -15.62 -0.28
N PHE A 138 7.34 -16.69 -0.49
CA PHE A 138 7.24 -17.40 -1.78
C PHE A 138 5.78 -17.56 -2.22
N SER A 139 5.54 -17.62 -3.53
CA SER A 139 4.25 -18.04 -4.09
C SER A 139 4.03 -19.54 -3.90
N ALA A 140 2.81 -19.93 -3.46
CA ALA A 140 2.43 -21.35 -3.37
C ALA A 140 2.41 -22.06 -4.71
N ASP A 141 1.98 -21.38 -5.77
CA ASP A 141 1.82 -21.97 -7.10
C ASP A 141 3.14 -22.00 -7.88
N TYR A 142 3.91 -20.90 -7.84
CA TYR A 142 5.14 -20.77 -8.63
C TYR A 142 6.40 -21.28 -7.94
N LYS A 143 6.38 -21.51 -6.63
CA LYS A 143 7.54 -21.98 -5.84
C LYS A 143 8.75 -21.04 -5.89
N THR A 144 8.54 -19.79 -6.28
CA THR A 144 9.56 -18.73 -6.38
C THR A 144 9.41 -17.71 -5.27
N ASN A 145 10.52 -17.11 -4.85
CA ASN A 145 10.53 -15.96 -3.95
C ASN A 145 9.79 -14.80 -4.63
N VAL A 146 8.94 -14.08 -3.89
CA VAL A 146 8.17 -12.95 -4.42
C VAL A 146 9.03 -11.72 -4.74
N LEU A 147 10.29 -11.72 -4.31
CA LEU A 147 11.30 -10.72 -4.60
C LEU A 147 12.30 -11.23 -5.65
N ASN A 148 12.52 -10.42 -6.68
CA ASN A 148 13.60 -10.59 -7.65
C ASN A 148 14.96 -10.21 -7.03
N SER A 149 16.07 -10.57 -7.69
CA SER A 149 17.44 -10.31 -7.21
C SER A 149 17.79 -8.81 -7.05
N ASP A 150 17.05 -7.93 -7.72
CA ASP A 150 17.16 -6.47 -7.58
C ASP A 150 16.26 -5.88 -6.47
N GLY A 151 15.37 -6.70 -5.88
CA GLY A 151 14.40 -6.29 -4.86
C GLY A 151 13.07 -5.79 -5.42
N SER A 152 12.86 -5.83 -6.73
CA SER A 152 11.54 -5.65 -7.33
C SER A 152 10.63 -6.84 -7.02
N SER A 153 9.31 -6.63 -7.03
CA SER A 153 8.32 -7.68 -6.80
C SER A 153 7.20 -7.57 -7.84
N ASN A 154 6.95 -8.66 -8.55
CA ASN A 154 5.84 -8.77 -9.50
C ASN A 154 5.51 -10.26 -9.73
N VAL A 155 4.64 -10.82 -8.90
CA VAL A 155 4.14 -12.19 -9.03
C VAL A 155 2.90 -12.16 -9.93
N VAL A 156 3.08 -12.56 -11.18
CA VAL A 156 2.05 -12.48 -12.23
C VAL A 156 1.25 -13.78 -12.29
N TYR A 157 -0.06 -13.70 -12.06
CA TYR A 157 -1.01 -14.77 -12.27
C TYR A 157 -1.81 -14.56 -13.56
N ASP A 158 -1.70 -15.49 -14.50
CA ASP A 158 -2.54 -15.53 -15.69
C ASP A 158 -3.97 -15.95 -15.28
N VAL A 159 -4.92 -15.07 -15.57
CA VAL A 159 -6.36 -15.26 -15.36
C VAL A 159 -7.16 -15.08 -16.64
N SER A 160 -6.48 -15.05 -17.80
CA SER A 160 -7.13 -14.94 -19.11
C SER A 160 -8.15 -16.06 -19.32
N GLY A 161 -9.36 -15.69 -19.76
CA GLY A 161 -10.46 -16.63 -19.95
C GLY A 161 -11.11 -17.18 -18.66
N LYS A 162 -10.66 -16.78 -17.47
CA LYS A 162 -11.32 -17.11 -16.20
C LYS A 162 -12.47 -16.13 -15.94
N SER A 163 -13.59 -16.62 -15.40
CA SER A 163 -14.62 -15.76 -14.83
C SER A 163 -14.16 -15.15 -13.51
N SER A 164 -14.76 -14.03 -13.08
CA SER A 164 -14.41 -13.36 -11.83
C SER A 164 -14.49 -14.27 -10.61
N SER A 165 -15.47 -15.18 -10.57
CA SER A 165 -15.58 -16.23 -9.53
C SER A 165 -14.40 -17.22 -9.43
N LEU A 166 -13.50 -17.25 -10.43
CA LEU A 166 -12.33 -18.12 -10.47
C LEU A 166 -11.01 -17.38 -10.20
N TYR A 167 -10.99 -16.04 -10.30
CA TYR A 167 -9.81 -15.22 -9.95
C TYR A 167 -10.00 -14.38 -8.68
N LEU A 168 -11.24 -14.06 -8.28
CA LEU A 168 -11.55 -13.46 -6.98
C LEU A 168 -11.51 -14.56 -5.91
N THR A 169 -10.30 -14.98 -5.53
CA THR A 169 -10.04 -16.16 -4.70
C THR A 169 -8.87 -15.91 -3.73
N ASP A 170 -8.53 -16.93 -2.93
CA ASP A 170 -7.30 -16.95 -2.13
C ASP A 170 -6.09 -17.22 -3.03
N TYR A 171 -5.10 -16.32 -2.96
CA TYR A 171 -3.76 -16.56 -3.47
C TYR A 171 -2.88 -16.93 -2.29
N GLN A 172 -2.38 -18.17 -2.29
CA GLN A 172 -1.58 -18.67 -1.17
C GLN A 172 -0.10 -18.33 -1.36
N PHE A 173 0.52 -17.94 -0.25
CA PHE A 173 1.95 -17.70 -0.10
C PHE A 173 2.44 -18.42 1.15
N TYR A 174 3.75 -18.54 1.33
CA TYR A 174 4.33 -18.97 2.60
C TYR A 174 5.55 -18.15 2.97
N ALA A 175 5.67 -17.88 4.27
CA ALA A 175 6.76 -17.14 4.87
C ALA A 175 7.70 -18.06 5.66
N ARG A 176 9.01 -17.87 5.53
CA ARG A 176 10.05 -18.64 6.21
C ARG A 176 11.15 -17.70 6.72
N TYR A 177 11.76 -18.02 7.86
CA TYR A 177 12.97 -17.31 8.29
C TYR A 177 14.14 -17.57 7.34
N GLN A 178 14.94 -16.53 7.08
CA GLN A 178 16.15 -16.62 6.29
C GLN A 178 17.30 -15.96 7.05
N ASN A 179 18.42 -16.66 7.18
CA ASN A 179 19.64 -16.03 7.69
C ASN A 179 20.36 -15.27 6.57
N THR A 180 20.85 -14.08 6.90
CA THR A 180 21.67 -13.21 6.04
C THR A 180 23.14 -13.17 6.49
N GLY A 181 23.48 -13.96 7.51
CA GLY A 181 24.80 -14.04 8.12
C GLY A 181 24.76 -14.91 9.39
N ALA A 182 25.67 -14.65 10.33
CA ALA A 182 25.73 -15.37 11.60
C ALA A 182 24.59 -14.96 12.55
N VAL A 183 23.52 -15.75 12.56
CA VAL A 183 22.30 -15.53 13.38
C VAL A 183 22.62 -15.23 14.85
N VAL A 184 21.97 -14.20 15.41
CA VAL A 184 21.86 -13.96 16.86
C VAL A 184 20.38 -14.07 17.23
N SER A 185 20.07 -14.78 18.31
CA SER A 185 18.70 -15.00 18.78
C SER A 185 18.00 -13.72 19.22
N GLY A 186 16.72 -13.59 18.90
CA GLY A 186 15.88 -12.47 19.30
C GLY A 186 14.52 -12.51 18.60
N VAL A 187 13.76 -11.42 18.72
CA VAL A 187 12.48 -11.20 18.04
C VAL A 187 12.70 -10.94 16.55
N VAL A 188 11.85 -11.51 15.70
CA VAL A 188 11.75 -11.17 14.27
C VAL A 188 10.36 -10.65 13.98
N THR A 189 10.29 -9.44 13.42
CA THR A 189 9.07 -8.79 12.93
C THR A 189 9.39 -8.25 11.55
N SER A 190 8.48 -8.32 10.58
CA SER A 190 8.74 -7.78 9.23
C SER A 190 7.46 -7.17 8.68
N ASN A 191 7.53 -5.92 8.23
CA ASN A 191 6.38 -5.18 7.72
C ASN A 191 6.46 -5.10 6.20
N VAL A 192 5.50 -5.73 5.53
CA VAL A 192 5.44 -5.86 4.08
C VAL A 192 4.12 -5.28 3.59
N LEU A 193 4.19 -4.31 2.69
CA LEU A 193 3.02 -3.85 1.95
C LEU A 193 2.75 -4.83 0.81
N VAL A 194 1.53 -5.34 0.72
CA VAL A 194 1.05 -6.16 -0.39
C VAL A 194 0.08 -5.34 -1.21
N ASP A 195 0.31 -5.26 -2.51
CA ASP A 195 -0.55 -4.56 -3.48
C ASP A 195 -0.85 -5.48 -4.67
N VAL A 196 -1.97 -5.25 -5.36
CA VAL A 196 -2.32 -5.97 -6.59
C VAL A 196 -2.74 -4.99 -7.67
N SER A 197 -2.06 -5.07 -8.81
CA SER A 197 -2.44 -4.40 -10.05
C SER A 197 -2.93 -5.41 -11.08
N TYR A 198 -3.55 -4.95 -12.16
CA TYR A 198 -4.16 -5.82 -13.17
C TYR A 198 -4.12 -5.22 -14.58
N GLU A 199 -4.11 -6.12 -15.58
CA GLU A 199 -4.18 -5.85 -17.02
C GLU A 199 -5.19 -6.80 -17.71
#